data_AF-A0AAD7HWS9-F1
#
_entry.id   AF-A0AAD7HWS9-F1
#
_cell.length_a   1.000
_cell.length_b   1.000
_cell.length_c   1.000
_cell.angle_alpha   90.00
_cell.angle_beta   90.00
_cell.angle_gamma   90.00
#
_symmetry.space_group_name_H-M   'P 1'
#
loop_
_entity.id
_entity.type
_entity.pdbx_description
1 polymer ?
#
loop_
_entity_poly.entity_id
_entity_poly.type
_entity_poly.pdbx_seq_one_letter_code
_entity_poly.pdbx_strand_id
1 'polypeptide(L)'
;FASTSLLRNLRNVEVDHGLGLASDHWPITYQLDLACDRVTLNRFNRSKMNLEQFLDVLRHELDTPIPPVNDQRDLDKLAELLCRVLRVALEDSTPRCRPCSYSKRWWRPELDAL
;
A
#
# COMPACT_ATOMS: atom_id res chain seq x y z
N PHE A 1 -6.31 19.18 -11.21
CA PHE A 1 -5.14 18.90 -10.35
C PHE A 1 -5.08 17.42 -10.05
N ALA A 2 -3.94 16.77 -10.33
CA ALA A 2 -3.70 15.35 -10.06
C ALA A 2 -2.49 15.21 -9.12
N SER A 3 -2.40 14.08 -8.40
CA SER A 3 -1.23 13.78 -7.58
C SER A 3 0.01 13.59 -8.47
N THR A 4 1.19 13.90 -7.93
CA THR A 4 2.48 13.71 -8.65
C THR A 4 2.71 12.26 -9.08
N SER A 5 2.09 11.30 -8.40
CA SER A 5 2.13 9.88 -8.78
C SER A 5 1.46 9.59 -10.13
N LEU A 6 0.43 10.35 -10.51
CA LEU A 6 -0.31 10.15 -11.77
C LEU A 6 0.42 10.75 -12.98
N LEU A 7 1.34 11.70 -12.78
CA LEU A 7 2.12 12.29 -13.87
C LEU A 7 2.94 11.24 -14.63
N ARG A 8 3.40 10.18 -13.95
CA ARG A 8 4.17 9.08 -14.56
C ARG A 8 3.38 8.31 -15.61
N ASN A 9 2.06 8.36 -15.50
CA ASN A 9 1.13 7.64 -16.36
C ASN A 9 0.58 8.53 -17.47
N LEU A 10 0.95 9.81 -17.52
CA LEU A 10 0.50 10.74 -18.54
C LEU A 10 1.25 10.45 -19.85
N ARG A 11 0.52 10.03 -20.88
CA ARG A 11 1.09 9.66 -22.19
C ARG A 11 1.06 10.81 -23.17
N ASN A 12 -0.04 11.55 -23.20
CA ASN A 12 -0.21 12.71 -24.07
C ASN A 12 -1.02 13.79 -23.36
N VAL A 13 -0.72 15.05 -23.66
CA VAL A 13 -1.52 16.22 -23.32
C VAL A 13 -1.48 17.16 -24.49
N GLU A 14 -2.65 17.56 -24.98
CA GLU A 14 -2.78 18.49 -26.09
C GLU A 14 -3.93 19.45 -25.85
N VAL A 15 -3.82 20.62 -26.47
CA VAL A 15 -4.92 21.56 -26.58
C VAL A 15 -5.63 21.24 -27.88
N ASP A 16 -6.91 20.86 -27.80
CA ASP A 16 -7.69 20.49 -28.97
C ASP A 16 -8.42 21.72 -29.51
N HIS A 17 -7.83 22.33 -30.55
CA HIS A 17 -8.40 23.47 -31.25
C HIS A 17 -9.55 23.09 -32.21
N GLY A 18 -9.75 21.80 -32.49
CA GLY A 18 -10.71 21.28 -33.47
C GLY A 18 -12.05 20.88 -32.88
N LEU A 19 -12.16 20.72 -31.55
CA LEU A 19 -13.37 20.20 -30.90
C LEU A 19 -14.60 21.14 -30.96
N GLY A 20 -14.44 22.38 -31.43
CA GLY A 20 -15.55 23.25 -31.84
C GLY A 20 -16.58 23.55 -30.74
N LEU A 21 -16.16 23.69 -29.47
CA LEU A 21 -17.05 23.78 -28.30
C LEU A 21 -17.84 25.09 -28.16
N ALA A 22 -17.81 25.99 -29.15
CA ALA A 22 -18.44 27.32 -29.09
C ALA A 22 -18.16 28.06 -27.78
N SER A 23 -16.94 27.89 -27.24
CA SER A 23 -16.42 28.52 -26.03
C SER A 23 -15.22 29.38 -26.42
N ASP A 24 -14.96 30.40 -25.62
CA ASP A 24 -13.75 31.22 -25.65
C ASP A 24 -12.50 30.49 -25.12
N HIS A 25 -12.66 29.26 -24.64
CA HIS A 25 -11.58 28.41 -24.15
C HIS A 25 -11.37 27.18 -25.05
N TRP A 26 -10.11 26.83 -25.28
CA TRP A 26 -9.75 25.58 -25.95
C TRP A 26 -9.72 24.42 -24.95
N PRO A 27 -10.36 23.29 -25.26
CA PRO A 27 -10.30 22.10 -24.40
C PRO A 27 -8.89 21.53 -24.35
N ILE A 28 -8.53 20.97 -23.20
CA ILE A 28 -7.29 20.22 -23.01
C ILE A 28 -7.66 18.73 -22.96
N THR A 29 -7.14 17.98 -23.91
CA THR A 29 -7.29 16.52 -23.98
C THR A 29 -6.02 15.88 -23.46
N TYR A 30 -6.15 14.85 -22.63
CA TYR A 30 -5.00 14.11 -22.14
C TYR A 30 -5.28 12.61 -22.07
N GLN A 31 -4.23 11.83 -22.30
CA GLN A 31 -4.28 10.38 -22.26
C GLN A 31 -3.47 9.87 -21.08
N LEU A 32 -4.14 9.12 -20.19
CA LEU A 32 -3.51 8.44 -19.07
C LEU A 32 -3.38 6.95 -19.37
N ASP A 33 -2.18 6.42 -19.20
CA ASP A 33 -1.95 4.99 -19.15
C ASP A 33 -2.28 4.46 -17.76
N LEU A 34 -3.46 3.86 -17.65
CA LEU A 34 -3.94 3.21 -16.44
C LEU A 34 -3.54 1.74 -16.38
N ALA A 35 -2.61 1.27 -17.20
CA ALA A 35 -1.91 0.01 -17.00
C ALA A 35 -1.09 0.11 -15.71
N CYS A 36 -1.79 0.04 -14.58
CA CYS A 36 -1.21 0.05 -13.27
C CYS A 36 -0.51 -1.30 -13.10
N ASP A 37 0.82 -1.29 -12.97
CA ASP A 37 1.54 -2.45 -12.47
C ASP A 37 0.85 -2.85 -11.16
N ARG A 38 0.33 -4.07 -11.14
CA ARG A 38 -0.28 -4.61 -9.92
C ARG A 38 0.82 -4.73 -8.88
N VAL A 39 0.98 -3.70 -8.07
CA VAL A 39 1.70 -3.84 -6.82
C VAL A 39 0.80 -4.68 -5.93
N THR A 40 1.04 -5.99 -5.93
CA THR A 40 0.53 -6.90 -4.89
C THR A 40 1.14 -6.43 -3.59
N LEU A 41 0.50 -5.45 -2.97
CA LEU A 41 0.85 -4.97 -1.66
C LEU A 41 0.62 -6.14 -0.70
N ASN A 42 1.70 -6.81 -0.29
CA ASN A 42 1.70 -7.92 0.67
C ASN A 42 1.42 -7.38 2.09
N ARG A 43 0.25 -6.75 2.26
CA ARG A 43 -0.14 -6.12 3.52
C ARG A 43 -0.64 -7.16 4.50
N PHE A 44 -0.42 -6.91 5.79
CA PHE A 44 -1.03 -7.70 6.85
C PHE A 44 -2.52 -7.37 7.00
N ASN A 45 -3.34 -8.40 7.20
CA ASN A 45 -4.75 -8.23 7.50
C ASN A 45 -4.96 -8.00 9.00
N ARG A 46 -4.86 -6.74 9.43
CA ARG A 46 -4.92 -6.34 10.85
C ARG A 46 -6.21 -6.78 11.55
N SER A 47 -7.33 -6.90 10.84
CA SER A 47 -8.60 -7.36 11.41
C SER A 47 -8.62 -8.86 11.73
N LYS A 48 -7.62 -9.61 11.25
CA LYS A 48 -7.45 -11.05 11.46
C LYS A 48 -6.21 -11.38 12.29
N MET A 49 -5.57 -10.39 12.88
CA MET A 49 -4.44 -10.59 13.78
C MET A 49 -4.89 -11.36 15.03
N ASN A 50 -4.16 -12.41 15.39
CA ASN A 50 -4.29 -13.05 16.68
C ASN A 50 -3.51 -12.26 17.73
N LEU A 51 -4.22 -11.45 18.53
CA LEU A 51 -3.59 -10.56 19.50
C LEU A 51 -2.84 -11.34 20.60
N GLU A 52 -3.38 -12.47 21.08
CA GLU A 52 -2.74 -13.26 22.14
C GLU A 52 -1.41 -13.82 21.64
N GLN A 53 -1.40 -14.46 20.47
CA GLN A 53 -0.18 -14.97 19.86
C GLN A 53 0.84 -13.86 19.59
N PHE A 54 0.40 -12.69 19.13
CA PHE A 54 1.27 -11.52 18.95
C PHE A 54 1.96 -11.12 20.26
N LEU A 55 1.18 -11.00 21.34
CA LEU A 55 1.69 -10.60 22.64
C LEU A 55 2.60 -11.67 23.26
N ASP A 56 2.30 -12.95 23.07
CA ASP A 56 3.11 -14.05 23.57
C ASP A 56 4.49 -14.08 22.90
N VAL A 57 4.55 -13.89 21.57
CA VAL A 57 5.83 -13.75 20.85
C VAL A 57 6.60 -12.53 21.35
N LEU A 58 5.94 -11.37 21.52
CA LEU A 58 6.62 -10.19 22.04
C LEU A 58 7.16 -10.38 23.45
N ARG A 59 6.39 -11.00 24.34
CA ARG A 59 6.83 -11.30 25.70
C ARG A 59 8.02 -12.24 25.69
N HIS A 60 7.97 -13.31 24.89
CA HIS A 60 9.06 -14.26 24.79
C HIS A 60 10.36 -13.63 24.29
N GLU A 61 10.28 -12.84 23.22
CA GLU A 61 11.46 -12.23 22.58
C GLU A 61 12.02 -11.04 23.38
N LEU A 62 11.17 -10.33 24.13
CA LEU A 62 11.57 -9.18 24.94
C LEU A 62 11.83 -9.52 26.41
N ASP A 63 11.76 -10.80 26.81
CA ASP A 63 12.11 -11.26 28.15
C ASP A 63 13.64 -11.35 28.32
N THR A 64 14.33 -10.29 27.92
CA THR A 64 15.78 -10.14 28.06
C THR A 64 16.10 -8.81 28.76
N PRO A 65 17.13 -8.78 29.63
CA PRO A 65 17.53 -7.56 30.30
C PRO A 65 17.96 -6.50 29.27
N ILE A 66 17.42 -5.29 29.39
CA ILE A 66 17.79 -4.17 28.53
C ILE A 66 19.21 -3.71 28.91
N PRO A 67 20.20 -3.80 28.00
CA PRO A 67 21.55 -3.33 28.28
C PRO A 67 21.57 -1.80 28.42
N PRO A 68 22.52 -1.23 29.19
CA PRO A 68 22.67 0.20 29.32
C PRO A 68 23.03 0.83 27.96
N VAL A 69 22.34 1.91 27.61
CA VAL A 69 22.58 2.67 26.37
C VAL A 69 23.61 3.73 26.65
N ASN A 70 24.82 3.57 26.10
CA ASN A 70 25.93 4.49 26.34
C ASN A 70 26.14 5.48 25.19
N ASP A 71 25.77 5.09 23.97
CA ASP A 71 25.91 5.93 22.79
C ASP A 71 24.75 5.72 21.78
N GLN A 72 24.79 6.49 20.68
CA GLN A 72 23.79 6.40 19.62
C GLN A 72 23.79 5.04 18.92
N ARG A 73 24.93 4.35 18.83
CA ARG A 73 25.02 3.05 18.15
C ARG A 73 24.31 1.98 18.96
N ASP A 74 24.42 2.03 20.28
CA ASP A 74 23.70 1.14 21.16
C ASP A 74 22.18 1.37 21.06
N LEU A 75 21.75 2.63 20.94
CA LEU A 75 20.35 2.98 20.72
C LEU A 75 19.84 2.43 19.37
N ASP A 76 20.61 2.61 18.30
CA ASP A 76 20.23 2.15 16.95
C ASP A 76 20.10 0.62 16.92
N LYS A 77 21.02 -0.11 17.56
CA LYS A 77 20.96 -1.58 17.68
C LYS A 77 19.71 -2.04 18.42
N LEU A 78 19.34 -1.37 19.52
CA LEU A 78 18.12 -1.70 20.25
C LEU A 78 16.86 -1.41 19.44
N ALA A 79 16.84 -0.30 18.70
CA ALA A 79 15.74 0.03 17.79
C ALA A 79 15.61 -1.02 16.67
N GLU A 80 16.72 -1.46 16.08
CA GLU A 80 16.73 -2.52 15.07
C GLU A 80 16.22 -3.85 15.63
N LEU A 81 16.64 -4.22 16.84
CA LEU A 81 16.17 -5.41 17.54
C LEU A 81 14.64 -5.34 17.74
N LEU A 82 14.13 -4.22 18.27
CA LEU A 82 12.71 -4.02 18.49
C LEU A 82 11.92 -4.10 17.16
N CYS A 83 12.39 -3.44 16.11
CA CYS A 83 11.77 -3.52 14.78
C CYS A 83 11.76 -4.94 14.22
N ARG A 84 12.81 -5.72 14.47
CA ARG A 84 12.88 -7.12 14.05
C ARG A 84 11.87 -7.96 14.82
N VAL A 85 11.84 -7.86 16.14
CA VAL A 85 10.92 -8.60 17.01
C VAL A 85 9.47 -8.30 16.65
N LEU A 86 9.12 -7.02 16.46
CA LEU A 86 7.78 -6.62 16.01
C LEU A 86 7.41 -7.22 14.65
N ARG A 87 8.37 -7.31 13.72
CA ARG A 87 8.14 -7.88 12.39
C ARG A 87 7.87 -9.38 12.48
N VAL A 88 8.68 -10.11 13.24
CA VAL A 88 8.50 -11.55 13.47
C VAL A 88 7.14 -11.82 14.12
N ALA A 89 6.81 -11.08 15.18
CA ALA A 89 5.51 -11.21 15.84
C ALA A 89 4.34 -10.93 14.88
N LEU A 90 4.44 -9.91 14.02
CA LEU A 90 3.42 -9.63 13.00
C LEU A 90 3.31 -10.74 11.95
N GLU A 91 4.43 -11.32 11.52
CA GLU A 91 4.45 -12.41 10.54
C GLU A 91 3.80 -13.69 11.06
N ASP A 92 4.02 -14.01 12.34
CA ASP A 92 3.50 -15.22 12.97
C ASP A 92 2.02 -15.08 13.36
N SER A 93 1.63 -13.90 13.86
CA SER A 93 0.28 -13.66 14.39
C SER A 93 -0.74 -13.12 13.39
N THR A 94 -0.29 -12.56 12.26
CA THR A 94 -1.18 -11.84 11.34
C THR A 94 -1.11 -12.41 9.92
N PRO A 95 -2.21 -12.96 9.39
CA PRO A 95 -2.24 -13.43 8.02
C PRO A 95 -2.11 -12.26 7.03
N ARG A 96 -1.51 -12.51 5.87
CA ARG A 96 -1.45 -11.54 4.78
C ARG A 96 -2.84 -11.36 4.15
N CYS A 97 -3.12 -10.14 3.69
CA CYS A 97 -4.30 -9.82 2.90
C CYS A 97 -4.31 -10.70 1.64
N ARG A 98 -5.35 -11.52 1.50
CA ARG A 98 -5.58 -12.24 0.26
C ARG A 98 -6.19 -11.29 -0.76
N PRO A 99 -5.73 -11.29 -2.02
CA PRO A 99 -6.44 -10.60 -3.09
C PRO A 99 -7.87 -11.14 -3.15
N CYS A 100 -8.87 -10.28 -3.00
CA CYS A 100 -10.26 -10.69 -3.15
C CYS A 100 -10.49 -11.11 -4.61
N SER A 101 -11.00 -12.32 -4.85
CA SER A 101 -11.30 -12.84 -6.19
C SER A 101 -12.27 -11.94 -6.96
N TYR A 102 -13.19 -11.29 -6.23
CA TYR A 102 -14.20 -10.37 -6.78
C TYR A 102 -13.75 -8.92 -6.90
N SER A 103 -12.61 -8.53 -6.30
CA SER A 103 -12.06 -7.16 -6.45
C SER A 103 -11.69 -6.80 -7.90
N LYS A 104 -11.70 -7.81 -8.79
CA LYS A 104 -11.43 -7.68 -10.23
C LYS A 104 -12.68 -7.50 -11.09
N ARG A 105 -13.90 -7.65 -10.56
CA ARG A 105 -15.13 -7.39 -11.33
C ARG A 105 -15.42 -5.89 -11.32
N TRP A 106 -14.76 -5.17 -12.22
CA TRP A 106 -15.31 -3.90 -12.69
C TRP A 106 -16.62 -4.22 -13.41
N TRP A 107 -17.65 -3.39 -13.24
CA TRP A 107 -18.95 -3.62 -13.87
C TRP A 107 -18.76 -3.84 -15.37
N ARG A 108 -19.39 -4.89 -15.89
CA ARG A 108 -19.52 -5.17 -17.31
C ARG A 108 -20.96 -5.64 -17.58
N PRO A 109 -21.54 -5.35 -18.74
CA PRO A 109 -22.93 -5.72 -19.05
C PRO A 109 -23.23 -7.21 -18.88
N GLU A 110 -22.23 -8.09 -19.03
CA GLU A 110 -22.40 -9.54 -18.90
C GLU A 110 -22.60 -10.01 -17.44
N LEU A 111 -22.46 -9.11 -16.47
CA LEU A 111 -22.67 -9.38 -15.04
C LEU A 111 -24.12 -9.19 -14.57
N ASP A 112 -24.96 -8.53 -15.36
CA ASP A 112 -26.38 -8.28 -15.04
C ASP A 112 -27.29 -9.48 -15.36
N ALA A 113 -26.74 -10.53 -16.01
CA ALA A 113 -27.49 -11.69 -16.48
C ALA A 113 -27.44 -12.91 -15.52
N LEU A 114 -27.10 -12.71 -14.24
CA LEU A 114 -27.08 -13.75 -13.19
C LEU A 114 -28.26 -13.62 -12.23
#